data_AF-A0A0C1L421-F1
#
_entry.id   AF-A0A0C1L421-F1
#
_cell.length_a   1.000
_cell.length_b   1.000
_cell.length_c   1.000
_cell.angle_alpha   90.00
_cell.angle_beta   90.00
_cell.angle_gamma   90.00
#
_symmetry.space_group_name_H-M   'P 1'
#
loop_
_entity.id
_entity.type
_entity.pdbx_description
1 polymer ?
#
loop_
_entity_poly.entity_id
_entity_poly.type
_entity_poly.pdbx_seq_one_letter_code
_entity_poly.pdbx_strand_id
1 'polypeptide(L)' 'MSDMEDDARDLLVRTLMTVSLGSLWLLINSTFGLMFGWFFFDVVPTLGNYIFYAWFLLSLGALVWYFIRLWKKKFPIT' A
#
# COMPACT_ATOMS: atom_id res chain seq x y z
N MET A 1 -22.08 -0.81 -24.76
CA MET A 1 -22.06 -1.08 -23.31
C MET A 1 -22.85 0.02 -22.64
N SER A 2 -23.65 -0.27 -21.62
CA SER A 2 -24.42 0.78 -20.91
C SER A 2 -23.49 1.55 -19.97
N ASP A 3 -23.67 2.86 -19.81
CA ASP A 3 -22.86 3.70 -18.88
C ASP A 3 -22.73 3.09 -17.47
N MET A 4 -23.75 2.35 -17.00
CA MET A 4 -23.73 1.64 -15.71
C MET A 4 -22.68 0.52 -15.61
N GLU A 5 -22.42 -0.17 -16.72
CA GLU A 5 -21.46 -1.28 -16.78
C GLU A 5 -20.02 -0.75 -16.72
N ASP A 6 -19.79 0.38 -17.39
CA ASP A 6 -18.52 1.10 -17.42
C ASP A 6 -18.16 1.68 -16.05
N ASP A 7 -19.13 2.29 -15.35
CA ASP A 7 -18.95 2.75 -13.97
C ASP A 7 -18.70 1.60 -12.99
N ALA A 8 -19.45 0.49 -13.11
CA ALA A 8 -19.24 -0.70 -12.27
C ALA A 8 -17.83 -1.29 -12.47
N ARG A 9 -17.35 -1.35 -13.72
CA ARG A 9 -16.01 -1.82 -14.06
C ARG A 9 -14.93 -0.93 -13.47
N ASP A 10 -15.06 0.39 -13.57
CA ASP A 10 -14.11 1.34 -12.99
C ASP A 10 -14.00 1.18 -11.46
N LEU A 11 -15.14 1.05 -10.76
CA LEU A 11 -15.17 0.82 -9.32
C LEU A 11 -14.48 -0.49 -8.93
N LEU A 12 -14.76 -1.58 -9.64
CA LEU A 12 -14.13 -2.88 -9.39
C LEU A 12 -12.62 -2.82 -9.59
N VAL A 13 -12.16 -2.23 -10.69
CA VAL A 13 -10.72 -2.10 -11.01
C VAL A 13 -10.01 -1.23 -9.96
N ARG A 14 -10.59 -0.10 -9.57
CA ARG A 14 -10.02 0.76 -8.53
C ARG A 14 -9.93 0.07 -7.18
N THR A 15 -10.98 -0.66 -6.81
CA THR A 15 -11.02 -1.40 -5.55
C THR A 15 -9.98 -2.52 -5.56
N LEU A 16 -9.93 -3.32 -6.64
CA LEU A 16 -8.92 -4.37 -6.82
C LEU A 16 -7.50 -3.82 -6.77
N MET A 17 -7.23 -2.69 -7.44
CA MET A 17 -5.92 -2.04 -7.38
C MET A 17 -5.57 -1.57 -5.97
N THR A 18 -6.53 -0.98 -5.25
CA THR A 18 -6.32 -0.50 -3.87
C THR A 18 -6.01 -1.67 -2.94
N VAL A 19 -6.82 -2.73 -2.98
CA VAL A 19 -6.63 -3.93 -2.14
C VAL A 19 -5.33 -4.65 -2.51
N SER A 20 -5.04 -4.82 -3.79
CA SER A 20 -3.83 -5.52 -4.26
C SER A 20 -2.56 -4.77 -3.84
N LEU A 21 -2.49 -3.45 -4.09
CA LEU A 21 -1.33 -2.65 -3.70
C LEU A 21 -1.19 -2.55 -2.18
N GLY A 22 -2.30 -2.41 -1.45
CA GLY A 22 -2.28 -2.39 0.02
C GLY A 22 -1.77 -3.72 0.59
N SER A 23 -2.24 -4.84 0.05
CA SER A 23 -1.82 -6.18 0.44
C SER A 23 -0.35 -6.43 0.10
N LEU A 24 0.08 -6.01 -1.09
CA LEU A 24 1.46 -6.17 -1.55
C LEU A 24 2.42 -5.32 -0.70
N TRP A 25 2.05 -4.08 -0.38
CA TRP A 25 2.80 -3.22 0.53
C TRP A 25 2.93 -3.85 1.92
N LEU A 26 1.82 -4.38 2.48
CA LEU A 26 1.85 -5.10 3.76
C LEU A 26 2.74 -6.33 3.70
N LEU A 27 2.64 -7.16 2.65
CA LEU A 27 3.44 -8.37 2.49
C LEU A 27 4.93 -8.05 2.44
N ILE A 28 5.34 -7.05 1.68
CA ILE A 28 6.73 -6.61 1.61
C ILE A 28 7.19 -6.15 3.00
N ASN A 29 6.52 -5.17 3.60
CA ASN A 29 6.99 -4.61 4.87
C ASN A 29 6.97 -5.64 6.02
N SER A 30 5.95 -6.50 6.08
CA SER A 30 5.88 -7.59 7.06
C SER A 30 6.99 -8.62 6.85
N THR A 31 7.22 -9.07 5.62
CA THR A 31 8.28 -10.05 5.30
C THR A 31 9.65 -9.49 5.65
N PHE A 32 9.96 -8.26 5.22
CA PHE A 32 11.24 -7.63 5.53
C PHE A 32 11.39 -7.40 7.05
N GLY A 33 10.38 -6.84 7.71
CA GLY A 33 10.47 -6.59 9.14
C GLY A 33 10.63 -7.87 9.97
N LEU A 34 10.01 -8.98 9.55
CA LEU A 34 10.13 -10.28 10.23
C LEU A 34 11.47 -10.96 9.92
N MET A 35 11.88 -10.97 8.65
CA MET A 35 13.13 -11.62 8.20
C MET A 35 14.38 -10.98 8.81
N PHE A 36 14.37 -9.65 8.97
CA PHE A 36 15.47 -8.93 9.61
C PHE A 36 15.29 -8.77 11.14
N GLY A 37 14.21 -9.30 11.71
CA GLY A 37 13.92 -9.16 13.14
C GLY A 37 13.56 -7.74 13.59
N TRP A 38 13.34 -6.80 12.66
CA TRP A 38 13.09 -5.39 12.97
C TRP A 38 11.70 -5.10 13.57
N PHE A 39 10.74 -6.03 13.45
CA PHE A 39 9.44 -5.93 14.12
C PHE A 39 9.51 -6.07 15.63
N PHE A 40 10.51 -6.80 16.12
CA PHE A 40 10.70 -7.03 17.54
C PHE A 40 11.89 -6.20 18.00
N PHE A 41 11.67 -5.44 19.07
CA PHE A 41 12.78 -4.84 19.78
C PHE A 41 13.37 -5.92 20.68
N ASP A 42 14.60 -6.33 20.43
CA ASP A 42 15.41 -7.04 21.43
C ASP A 42 15.67 -6.09 22.63
N VAL A 43 16.53 -6.52 23.56
CA VAL A 43 16.86 -5.77 24.81
C VAL A 43 17.17 -4.29 24.55
N VAL A 44 17.74 -3.94 23.39
CA VAL A 44 17.96 -2.56 22.97
C VAL A 44 17.55 -2.37 21.51
N PRO A 45 16.79 -1.31 21.16
CA PRO A 45 16.47 -1.00 19.78
C PRO A 45 17.75 -0.72 18.97
N THR A 46 17.90 -1.41 17.84
CA THR A 46 19.04 -1.24 16.94
C THR A 46 18.77 -0.13 15.92
N LEU A 47 19.84 0.39 15.31
CA LEU A 47 19.73 1.38 14.22
C LEU A 47 18.87 0.87 13.05
N GLY A 48 18.85 -0.44 12.80
CA GLY A 48 17.99 -1.07 11.80
C GLY A 48 16.49 -0.92 12.10
N ASN A 49 16.08 -1.01 13.37
CA ASN A 49 14.68 -0.79 13.75
C ASN A 49 14.26 0.66 13.43
N TYR A 50 15.07 1.65 13.80
CA TYR A 50 14.75 3.06 13.55
C TYR A 50 14.60 3.37 12.06
N ILE A 51 15.51 2.87 11.23
CA ILE A 51 15.43 3.03 9.76
C ILE A 51 14.17 2.32 9.23
N PHE A 52 13.90 1.10 9.68
CA PHE A 52 12.72 0.35 9.26
C PHE A 52 11.42 1.09 9.57
N TYR A 53 11.25 1.59 10.80
CA TYR A 53 10.04 2.33 11.18
C TYR A 53 9.92 3.68 10.45
N ALA A 54 11.03 4.39 10.22
CA ALA A 54 11.01 5.61 9.42
C ALA A 54 10.58 5.32 7.97
N TRP A 55 11.14 4.27 7.35
CA TRP A 55 10.76 3.81 6.02
C TRP A 55 9.29 3.35 5.97
N PHE A 56 8.84 2.61 6.98
CA PHE A 56 7.47 2.11 7.08
C PHE A 56 6.47 3.27 7.11
N LEU A 57 6.71 4.29 7.95
CA LEU A 57 5.85 5.47 8.03
C LEU A 57 5.86 6.30 6.73
N LEU A 58 7.04 6.53 6.15
CA LEU A 58 7.15 7.27 4.89
C LEU A 58 6.46 6.54 3.73
N SER A 59 6.66 5.23 3.63
CA SER A 59 6.04 4.41 2.58
C SER A 59 4.54 4.28 2.78
N LEU A 60 4.04 4.22 4.02
CA LEU A 60 2.60 4.28 4.32
C LEU A 60 2.01 5.62 3.87
N GLY A 61 2.67 6.74 4.18
CA GLY A 61 2.24 8.07 3.72
C GLY A 61 2.18 8.15 2.19
N ALA A 62 3.19 7.61 1.51
CA ALA A 62 3.22 7.54 0.05
C ALA A 62 2.09 6.65 -0.52
N LEU A 63 1.80 5.53 0.11
CA LEU A 63 0.72 4.62 -0.28
C LEU A 63 -0.66 5.29 -0.14
N VAL A 64 -0.92 5.96 0.99
CA VAL A 64 -2.16 6.70 1.22
C VAL A 64 -2.31 7.84 0.22
N TRP A 65 -1.24 8.60 -0.04
CA TRP A 65 -1.23 9.65 -1.06
C TRP A 65 -1.52 9.08 -2.46
N TYR A 66 -0.92 7.94 -2.81
CA TYR A 66 -1.17 7.25 -4.07
C TYR A 66 -2.64 6.85 -4.19
N PHE A 67 -3.24 6.27 -3.15
CA PHE A 67 -4.68 5.94 -3.16
C PHE A 67 -5.54 7.19 -3.31
N ILE A 68 -5.30 8.27 -2.55
CA ILE A 68 -6.03 9.53 -2.73
C ILE A 68 -5.95 10.02 -4.18
N ARG A 69 -4.79 9.89 -4.82
CA ARG A 69 -4.63 10.26 -6.23
C ARG A 69 -5.32 9.30 -7.20
N LEU A 70 -5.32 8.01 -6.90
CA LEU A 70 -6.00 6.97 -7.68
C LEU A 70 -7.51 7.24 -7.72
N TRP A 71 -8.11 7.54 -6.56
CA TRP A 71 -9.54 7.80 -6.43
C TRP A 71 -9.98 9.15 -7.01
N LYS A 72 -9.03 10.10 -7.20
CA LYS A 72 -9.29 11.38 -7.87
C LYS A 72 -9.25 11.32 -9.39
N LYS A 73 -8.66 10.28 -10.00
CA LYS A 73 -8.60 10.13 -11.47
C LYS A 73 -9.76 9.27 -11.96
N LYS A 74 -10.45 9.68 -13.02
CA LYS A 74 -11.29 8.76 -13.80
C LYS A 74 -10.36 7.78 -14.54
N PHE A 75 -10.57 6.46 -14.41
CA PHE A 75 -9.83 5.54 -15.26
C PHE A 75 -10.31 5.75 -16.70
N PRO A 76 -9.39 5.96 -17.67
CA PRO A 76 -9.76 5.96 -19.06
C PRO A 76 -10.22 4.54 -19.44
N ILE A 77 -11.44 4.45 -19.95
CA ILE A 77 -12.03 3.22 -20.47
C ILE A 77 -11.64 3.19 -21.96
N THR A 78 -10.66 2.35 -22.29
CA THR A 78 -10.26 2.08 -23.68
C THR A 78 -11.24 1.14 -24.36
#